data_AF-A0A4P6V3L6-F1
#
_entry.id   AF-A0A4P6V3L6-F1
#
_cell.length_a   1.000
_cell.length_b   1.000
_cell.length_c   1.000
_cell.angle_alpha   90.00
_cell.angle_beta   90.00
_cell.angle_gamma   90.00
#
_symmetry.space_group_name_H-M   'P 1'
#
loop_
_entity.id
_entity.type
_entity.pdbx_description
1 polymer ?
#
loop_
_entity_poly.entity_id
_entity_poly.type
_entity_poly.pdbx_seq_one_letter_code
_entity_poly.pdbx_strand_id
1 'polypeptide(L)' 'MVPQLSKPNGASLEALMTLTGWQAHSVRGALAGSLKRKGHQIVSDKTDGVRRYRIAVTP' A
#
# COMPACT_ATOMS: atom_id res chain seq x y z
N MET A 1 -4.10 -1.15 -7.07
CA MET A 1 -3.12 -0.67 -6.06
C MET A 1 -3.44 0.74 -5.60
N VAL A 2 -3.14 1.80 -6.38
CA VAL A 2 -3.29 3.21 -5.96
C VAL A 2 -4.69 3.55 -5.45
N PRO A 3 -5.80 3.23 -6.16
CA PRO A 3 -7.15 3.56 -5.66
C PRO A 3 -7.49 2.92 -4.31
N GLN A 4 -6.91 1.76 -4.00
CA GLN A 4 -7.14 1.07 -2.73
C GLN A 4 -6.33 1.73 -1.60
N LEU A 5 -5.14 2.22 -1.90
CA LEU A 5 -4.28 2.92 -0.94
C LEU A 5 -4.73 4.37 -0.69
N SER A 6 -5.45 4.99 -1.63
CA SER A 6 -6.02 6.33 -1.47
C SER A 6 -7.28 6.35 -0.59
N LYS A 7 -7.85 5.18 -0.24
CA LYS A 7 -8.97 5.11 0.71
C LYS A 7 -8.51 5.52 2.11
N PRO A 8 -9.39 6.10 2.95
CA PRO A 8 -9.05 6.49 4.32
C PRO A 8 -8.46 5.35 5.15
N ASN A 9 -9.01 4.14 4.98
CA ASN A 9 -8.57 2.94 5.70
C ASN A 9 -7.35 2.25 5.07
N GLY A 10 -6.87 2.73 3.91
CA GLY A 10 -5.81 2.07 3.16
C GLY A 10 -6.12 0.61 2.82
N ALA A 11 -5.08 -0.22 2.74
CA ALA A 11 -5.18 -1.64 2.47
C ALA A 11 -4.15 -2.46 3.26
N SER A 12 -4.52 -3.67 3.68
CA SER A 12 -3.57 -4.65 4.24
C SER A 12 -2.70 -5.26 3.15
N LEU A 13 -1.58 -5.89 3.55
CA LEU A 13 -0.72 -6.61 2.60
C LEU A 13 -1.49 -7.70 1.86
N GLU A 14 -2.30 -8.49 2.57
CA GLU A 14 -3.13 -9.55 1.97
C GLU A 14 -4.14 -9.00 0.98
N ALA A 15 -4.85 -7.92 1.31
CA ALA A 15 -5.80 -7.30 0.39
C ALA A 15 -5.12 -6.81 -0.91
N LEU A 16 -3.89 -6.29 -0.80
CA LEU A 16 -3.11 -5.90 -1.97
C LEU A 16 -2.64 -7.10 -2.79
N MET A 17 -2.22 -8.19 -2.13
CA MET A 17 -1.87 -9.43 -2.81
C MET A 17 -3.06 -10.00 -3.59
N THR A 18 -4.24 -10.08 -2.98
CA THR A 18 -5.47 -10.53 -3.65
C THR A 18 -5.86 -9.60 -4.80
N LEU A 19 -5.74 -8.29 -4.62
CA LEU A 19 -6.09 -7.30 -5.64
C LEU A 19 -5.16 -7.36 -6.87
N THR A 20 -3.86 -7.60 -6.68
CA THR A 20 -2.88 -7.55 -7.77
C THR A 20 -2.47 -8.93 -8.29
N GLY A 21 -2.80 -10.00 -7.58
CA GLY A 21 -2.27 -11.35 -7.84
C GLY A 21 -0.77 -11.48 -7.55
N TRP A 22 -0.19 -10.54 -6.79
CA TRP A 22 1.25 -10.54 -6.50
C TRP A 22 1.55 -11.21 -5.17
N GLN A 23 2.76 -11.76 -5.08
CA GLN A 23 3.29 -12.22 -3.81
C GLN A 23 3.69 -11.04 -2.91
N ALA A 24 3.81 -11.31 -1.61
CA ALA A 24 4.11 -10.32 -0.58
C ALA A 24 5.36 -9.48 -0.89
N HIS A 25 6.43 -10.09 -1.40
CA HIS A 25 7.69 -9.40 -1.68
C HIS A 25 7.53 -8.37 -2.81
N SER A 26 6.79 -8.69 -3.87
CA SER A 26 6.51 -7.77 -4.98
C SER A 26 5.62 -6.61 -4.53
N VAL A 27 4.60 -6.87 -3.70
CA VAL A 27 3.76 -5.80 -3.12
C VAL A 27 4.62 -4.86 -2.27
N ARG A 28 5.50 -5.40 -1.42
CA ARG A 28 6.44 -4.60 -0.62
C ARG A 28 7.38 -3.77 -1.48
N GLY A 29 7.92 -4.36 -2.56
CA GLY A 29 8.75 -3.63 -3.52
C GLY A 29 8.01 -2.47 -4.19
N ALA A 30 6.75 -2.67 -4.56
CA ALA A 30 5.93 -1.62 -5.14
C ALA A 30 5.61 -0.49 -4.14
N LEU A 31 5.32 -0.83 -2.88
CA LEU A 31 5.07 0.13 -1.79
C LEU A 31 6.31 0.95 -1.45
N ALA A 32 7.47 0.32 -1.34
CA ALA A 32 8.72 0.98 -0.93
C ALA A 32 9.41 1.75 -2.07
N GLY A 33 9.32 1.25 -3.31
CA GLY A 33 10.07 1.77 -4.45
C GLY A 33 9.18 2.44 -5.48
N SER A 34 8.40 1.66 -6.22
CA SER A 34 7.70 2.13 -7.42
C SER A 34 6.71 3.27 -7.14
N LEU A 35 5.95 3.19 -6.04
CA LEU A 35 5.00 4.25 -5.68
C LEU A 35 5.70 5.52 -5.20
N LYS A 36 6.78 5.39 -4.42
CA LYS A 36 7.58 6.53 -3.96
C LYS A 36 8.25 7.26 -5.14
N ARG A 37 8.77 6.52 -6.12
CA ARG A 37 9.35 7.09 -7.36
C ARG A 37 8.32 7.82 -8.21
N LYS A 38 7.04 7.43 -8.13
CA LYS A 38 5.93 8.11 -8.79
C LYS A 38 5.45 9.36 -8.04
N GLY A 39 6.06 9.72 -6.90
CA GLY A 39 5.68 10.89 -6.11
C GLY A 39 4.65 10.60 -5.00
N HIS A 40 4.21 9.34 -4.83
CA HIS A 40 3.29 9.01 -3.75
C HIS A 40 4.04 8.82 -2.42
N GLN A 41 3.55 9.46 -1.37
CA GLN A 41 4.01 9.18 -0.01
C GLN A 41 3.16 8.06 0.60
N ILE A 42 3.78 6.90 0.83
CA ILE A 42 3.12 5.77 1.50
C ILE A 42 3.39 5.85 2.99
N VAL A 43 2.32 5.77 3.79
CA VAL A 43 2.41 5.58 5.23
C VAL A 43 1.81 4.25 5.60
N SER A 44 2.29 3.68 6.71
CA SER A 44 1.77 2.41 7.22
C SER A 44 1.44 2.56 8.68
N ASP A 45 0.25 2.13 9.07
CA ASP A 45 -0.23 2.14 10.43
C ASP A 45 -0.61 0.71 10.84
N LYS A 46 -0.46 0.37 12.12
CA LYS A 46 -0.88 -0.93 12.66
C LYS A 46 -2.11 -0.69 13.52
N THR A 47 -3.25 -1.23 13.10
CA THR A 47 -4.53 -1.13 13.81
C THR A 47 -5.04 -2.55 14.03
N ASP A 48 -5.36 -2.90 15.27
CA ASP A 48 -5.87 -4.23 15.66
C ASP A 48 -4.99 -5.40 15.19
N GLY A 49 -3.67 -5.24 15.31
CA GLY A 49 -2.71 -6.27 14.89
C GLY A 49 -2.40 -6.30 13.39
N VAL A 50 -3.21 -5.66 12.54
CA VAL A 50 -3.06 -5.67 11.09
C VAL A 50 -2.35 -4.41 10.62
N ARG A 51 -1.27 -4.58 9.85
CA ARG A 51 -0.61 -3.44 9.18
C ARG A 51 -1.38 -3.06 7.93
N ARG A 52 -1.78 -1.79 7.84
CA ARG A 52 -2.46 -1.17 6.70
C ARG A 52 -1.55 -0.11 6.09
N TYR A 53 -1.60 0.01 4.77
CA TYR A 53 -0.84 0.98 3.98
C TYR A 53 -1.80 1.96 3.32
N ARG A 54 -1.47 3.25 3.33
CA ARG A 54 -2.25 4.29 2.67
C ARG A 54 -1.34 5.32 2.01
N ILE A 55 -1.86 6.02 1.01
CA ILE A 55 -1.20 7.18 0.41
C ILE A 55 -1.52 8.41 1.27
N ALA A 56 -0.49 9.03 1.86
CA ALA A 56 -0.63 10.28 2.61
C ALA A 56 -0.56 11.51 1.69
N VAL A 57 0.21 11.43 0.61
CA VAL A 57 0.35 12.50 -0.39
C VAL A 57 0.30 11.87 -1.77
N THR A 58 -0.60 12.40 -2.60
CA THR A 58 -0.64 12.14 -4.05
C THR A 58 0.08 13.32 -4.72
N PRO A 59 0.98 13.08 -5.70
CA PRO A 59 1.60 14.15 -6.47
C PRO A 59 0.57 14.92 -7.31
#